data_AF-A0A935SMT1-F1
#
_entry.id   AF-A0A935SMT1-F1
#
_cell.length_a   1.000
_cell.length_b   1.000
_cell.length_c   1.000
_cell.angle_alpha   90.00
_cell.angle_beta   90.00
_cell.angle_gamma   90.00
#
_symmetry.space_group_name_H-M   'P 1'
#
loop_
_entity.id
_entity.type
_entity.pdbx_description
1 polymer ?
#
loop_
_entity_poly.entity_id
_entity_poly.type
_entity_poly.pdbx_seq_one_letter_code
_entity_poly.pdbx_strand_id
1 'polypeptide(L)'
;MKRYRVLSFDMDSRSHLIKFYQDNSETIKDKTNYQNILLSLKTQFGEDNFNLKIQDLLDIGSKPHSIIAYHNKFLEQIRSSFIIGAYYPALTGACALGERILNHLLLNLRDNYKNTPEYKLVYRKNSFDNWDTLINTLTSWNILLSNASSNYKILKEKRNASIHFTSETDYKERQQAHEALILIQKIIEEQFTAFGDRPWFITDIPGEIYIKSSWESNPFIQLVYLPNSVLVGYKHEIKTIVPSIVINDEFVYGLNTLTDQEFSTKRKMLINDK
;
A
#
# COMPACT_ATOMS: atom_id res chain seq x y z
N MET A 1 1.39 24.95 11.59
CA MET A 1 0.14 24.80 12.38
C MET A 1 -0.61 23.55 11.99
N LYS A 2 -0.86 23.38 10.70
CA LYS A 2 -1.54 22.21 10.16
C LYS A 2 -0.54 21.09 9.86
N ARG A 3 -1.05 19.86 9.75
CA ARG A 3 -0.33 18.68 9.28
C ARG A 3 -1.17 17.96 8.25
N TYR A 4 -0.51 17.34 7.28
CA TYR A 4 -1.20 16.49 6.31
C TYR A 4 -1.65 15.22 7.02
N ARG A 5 -2.96 15.01 7.10
CA ARG A 5 -3.58 13.79 7.63
C ARG A 5 -3.81 12.81 6.48
N VAL A 6 -3.33 11.58 6.66
CA VAL A 6 -3.58 10.49 5.73
C VAL A 6 -4.99 9.95 5.98
N LEU A 7 -5.86 10.05 4.97
CA LEU A 7 -7.26 9.63 5.05
C LEU A 7 -7.71 8.74 3.89
N SER A 8 -7.02 8.81 2.75
CA SER A 8 -7.40 8.10 1.53
C SER A 8 -6.48 6.89 1.33
N PHE A 9 -6.98 5.71 1.68
CA PHE A 9 -6.26 4.45 1.53
C PHE A 9 -7.18 3.35 1.00
N ASP A 10 -6.56 2.32 0.44
CA ASP A 10 -7.21 1.17 -0.18
C ASP A 10 -6.88 -0.08 0.63
N MET A 11 -7.90 -0.89 0.90
CA MET A 11 -7.81 -2.10 1.71
C MET A 11 -8.89 -3.11 1.29
N ASP A 12 -8.62 -4.38 1.55
CA ASP A 12 -9.58 -5.47 1.44
C ASP A 12 -9.33 -6.42 2.62
N SER A 13 -10.26 -6.43 3.57
CA SER A 13 -10.19 -7.23 4.80
C SER A 13 -11.08 -8.48 4.76
N ARG A 14 -11.67 -8.83 3.61
CA ARG A 14 -12.64 -9.94 3.51
C ARG A 14 -12.05 -11.28 3.95
N SER A 15 -10.78 -11.56 3.63
CA SER A 15 -10.06 -12.76 4.12
C SER A 15 -10.03 -12.83 5.64
N HIS A 16 -9.77 -11.70 6.31
CA HIS A 16 -9.77 -11.61 7.77
C HIS A 16 -11.17 -11.80 8.34
N LEU A 17 -12.18 -11.16 7.75
CA LEU A 17 -13.58 -11.30 8.16
C LEU A 17 -14.10 -12.74 8.01
N ILE A 18 -13.75 -13.42 6.91
CA ILE A 18 -14.09 -14.84 6.70
C ILE A 18 -13.54 -15.68 7.84
N LYS A 19 -12.24 -15.55 8.14
CA LYS A 19 -11.61 -16.31 9.21
C LYS A 19 -12.25 -16.01 10.57
N PHE A 20 -12.45 -14.73 10.87
CA PHE A 20 -13.14 -14.29 12.09
C PHE A 20 -14.50 -14.96 12.24
N TYR A 21 -15.33 -14.93 11.19
CA TYR A 21 -16.66 -15.53 11.23
C TYR A 21 -16.62 -17.06 11.28
N GLN A 22 -15.68 -17.72 10.61
CA GLN A 22 -15.53 -19.18 10.72
C GLN A 22 -15.23 -19.62 12.16
N ASP A 23 -14.44 -18.83 12.87
CA ASP A 23 -14.00 -19.15 14.23
C ASP A 23 -14.98 -18.67 15.32
N ASN A 24 -15.76 -17.60 15.06
CA ASN A 24 -16.50 -16.86 16.12
C ASN A 24 -17.98 -16.56 15.81
N SER A 25 -18.59 -17.16 14.77
CA SER A 25 -20.00 -16.84 14.42
C SER A 25 -21.02 -17.40 15.41
N GLU A 26 -21.33 -16.63 16.44
CA GLU A 26 -22.33 -17.01 17.46
C GLU A 26 -23.71 -16.42 17.17
N THR A 27 -23.78 -15.20 16.62
CA THR A 27 -25.05 -14.48 16.45
C THR A 27 -25.68 -14.67 15.08
N ILE A 28 -26.99 -14.42 14.97
CA ILE A 28 -27.70 -14.38 13.67
C ILE A 28 -27.08 -13.32 12.75
N LYS A 29 -26.70 -12.16 13.31
CA LYS A 29 -26.08 -11.06 12.57
C LYS A 29 -24.73 -11.47 11.97
N ASP A 30 -23.91 -12.19 12.72
CA ASP A 30 -22.61 -12.69 12.22
C ASP A 30 -22.79 -13.68 11.07
N LYS A 31 -23.77 -14.58 11.20
CA LYS A 31 -24.13 -15.52 10.13
C LYS A 31 -24.60 -14.79 8.87
N THR A 32 -25.44 -13.77 9.01
CA THR A 32 -25.88 -12.93 7.87
C THR A 32 -24.71 -12.18 7.23
N ASN A 33 -23.82 -11.58 8.02
CA ASN A 33 -22.64 -10.88 7.50
C ASN A 33 -21.71 -11.83 6.75
N TYR A 34 -21.45 -13.01 7.30
CA TYR A 34 -20.67 -14.05 6.65
C TYR A 34 -21.28 -14.46 5.30
N GLN A 35 -22.59 -14.72 5.27
CA GLN A 35 -23.29 -15.06 4.02
C GLN A 35 -23.22 -13.94 2.98
N ASN A 36 -23.36 -12.67 3.40
CA ASN A 36 -23.23 -11.52 2.52
C ASN A 36 -21.82 -11.41 1.91
N ILE A 37 -20.77 -11.69 2.69
CA ILE A 37 -19.38 -11.72 2.19
C ILE A 37 -19.23 -12.84 1.14
N LEU A 38 -19.72 -14.04 1.43
CA LEU A 38 -19.65 -15.15 0.47
C LEU A 38 -20.44 -14.85 -0.80
N LEU A 39 -21.63 -14.27 -0.71
CA LEU A 39 -22.43 -13.88 -1.87
C LEU A 39 -21.73 -12.82 -2.72
N SER A 40 -21.11 -11.83 -2.09
CA SER A 40 -20.29 -10.80 -2.76
C SER A 40 -19.11 -11.44 -3.52
N LEU A 41 -18.40 -12.38 -2.89
CA LEU A 41 -17.30 -13.10 -3.52
C LEU A 41 -17.75 -13.99 -4.68
N LYS A 42 -18.89 -14.68 -4.56
CA LYS A 42 -19.50 -15.43 -5.66
C LYS A 42 -19.86 -14.53 -6.83
N THR A 43 -20.41 -13.35 -6.53
CA THR A 43 -20.78 -12.36 -7.54
C THR A 43 -19.54 -11.82 -8.26
N GLN A 44 -18.45 -11.59 -7.53
CA GLN A 44 -17.21 -11.06 -8.09
C GLN A 44 -16.42 -12.12 -8.89
N PHE A 45 -16.30 -13.34 -8.38
CA PHE A 45 -15.38 -14.35 -8.92
C PHE A 45 -16.06 -15.55 -9.59
N GLY A 46 -17.38 -15.68 -9.50
CA GLY A 46 -18.15 -16.81 -10.01
C GLY A 46 -18.16 -18.03 -9.08
N GLU A 47 -19.17 -18.89 -9.25
CA GLU A 47 -19.42 -20.05 -8.37
C GLU A 47 -18.55 -21.28 -8.65
N ASP A 48 -17.99 -21.41 -9.86
CA ASP A 48 -17.15 -22.55 -10.21
C ASP A 48 -15.90 -22.62 -9.33
N ASN A 49 -15.59 -23.80 -8.80
CA ASN A 49 -14.46 -24.03 -7.88
C ASN A 49 -14.40 -23.06 -6.68
N PHE A 50 -15.55 -22.55 -6.22
CA PHE A 50 -15.60 -21.47 -5.23
C PHE A 50 -14.83 -21.76 -3.92
N ASN A 51 -14.83 -23.01 -3.45
CA ASN A 51 -14.07 -23.39 -2.25
C ASN A 51 -12.56 -23.16 -2.42
N LEU A 52 -12.02 -23.44 -3.61
CA LEU A 52 -10.61 -23.18 -3.92
C LEU A 52 -10.35 -21.67 -3.94
N LYS A 53 -11.25 -20.87 -4.50
CA LYS A 53 -11.14 -19.40 -4.51
C LYS A 53 -11.14 -18.80 -3.11
N ILE A 54 -11.96 -19.34 -2.21
CA ILE A 54 -11.94 -18.96 -0.79
C ILE A 54 -10.60 -19.32 -0.15
N GLN A 55 -10.08 -20.53 -0.41
CA GLN A 55 -8.76 -20.90 0.09
C GLN A 55 -7.65 -19.99 -0.45
N ASP A 56 -7.67 -19.68 -1.74
CA ASP A 56 -6.71 -18.78 -2.38
C ASP A 56 -6.77 -17.37 -1.77
N LEU A 57 -7.97 -16.84 -1.51
CA LEU A 57 -8.16 -15.56 -0.82
C LEU A 57 -7.62 -15.58 0.62
N LEU A 58 -7.84 -16.68 1.34
CA LEU A 58 -7.32 -16.86 2.71
C LEU A 58 -5.78 -16.95 2.71
N ASP A 59 -5.20 -17.66 1.73
CA ASP A 59 -3.75 -17.88 1.62
C ASP A 59 -2.99 -16.59 1.29
N ILE A 60 -3.54 -15.72 0.45
CA ILE A 60 -2.92 -14.41 0.13
C ILE A 60 -3.23 -13.33 1.18
N GLY A 61 -4.20 -13.60 2.05
CA GLY A 61 -4.61 -12.73 3.14
C GLY A 61 -5.19 -11.38 2.69
N SER A 62 -5.28 -10.47 3.65
CA SER A 62 -5.83 -9.13 3.41
C SER A 62 -4.91 -8.32 2.50
N LYS A 63 -5.49 -7.41 1.73
CA LYS A 63 -4.71 -6.42 0.98
C LYS A 63 -3.98 -5.50 1.98
N PRO A 64 -2.70 -5.14 1.72
CA PRO A 64 -2.00 -4.16 2.55
C PRO A 64 -2.77 -2.84 2.61
N HIS A 65 -2.69 -2.12 3.73
CA HIS A 65 -3.36 -0.83 3.90
C HIS A 65 -2.57 0.24 3.16
N SER A 66 -2.71 0.30 1.84
CA SER A 66 -1.92 1.17 0.99
C SER A 66 -2.57 2.53 0.85
N ILE A 67 -1.79 3.61 0.92
CA ILE A 67 -2.21 4.92 0.41
C ILE A 67 -2.75 4.77 -1.01
N ILE A 68 -3.81 5.49 -1.38
CA ILE A 68 -4.35 5.44 -2.74
C ILE A 68 -3.29 5.95 -3.72
N ALA A 69 -2.84 5.07 -4.60
CA ALA A 69 -1.80 5.36 -5.56
C ALA A 69 -1.98 4.48 -6.81
N TYR A 70 -1.13 4.71 -7.81
CA TYR A 70 -1.22 4.07 -9.12
C TYR A 70 -1.11 2.53 -9.08
N HIS A 71 -0.46 1.95 -8.07
CA HIS A 71 -0.25 0.50 -7.96
C HIS A 71 -1.47 -0.27 -7.43
N ASN A 72 -2.40 0.39 -6.73
CA ASN A 72 -3.55 -0.26 -6.08
C ASN A 72 -4.44 -1.03 -7.07
N LYS A 73 -4.71 -0.43 -8.23
CA LYS A 73 -5.50 -1.07 -9.30
C LYS A 73 -4.83 -2.33 -9.82
N PHE A 74 -3.52 -2.30 -10.04
CA PHE A 74 -2.78 -3.45 -10.56
C PHE A 74 -2.68 -4.56 -9.51
N LEU A 75 -2.46 -4.21 -8.24
CA LEU A 75 -2.48 -5.19 -7.15
C LEU A 75 -3.84 -5.90 -7.08
N GLU A 76 -4.94 -5.16 -7.24
CA GLU A 76 -6.29 -5.75 -7.26
C GLU A 76 -6.47 -6.77 -8.39
N GLN A 77 -5.98 -6.44 -9.59
CA GLN A 77 -6.02 -7.34 -10.75
C GLN A 77 -5.19 -8.61 -10.51
N ILE A 78 -4.00 -8.47 -9.93
CA ILE A 78 -3.11 -9.60 -9.64
C ILE A 78 -3.73 -10.51 -8.58
N ARG A 79 -4.29 -9.93 -7.50
CA ARG A 79 -5.00 -10.68 -6.46
C ARG A 79 -6.19 -11.43 -7.04
N SER A 80 -6.98 -10.75 -7.88
CA SER A 80 -8.13 -11.36 -8.57
C SER A 80 -7.70 -12.54 -9.44
N SER A 81 -6.62 -12.40 -10.21
CA SER A 81 -6.06 -13.50 -11.02
C SER A 81 -5.67 -14.70 -10.15
N PHE A 82 -5.03 -14.46 -9.00
CA PHE A 82 -4.68 -15.54 -8.08
C PHE A 82 -5.94 -16.25 -7.55
N ILE A 83 -6.93 -15.48 -7.09
CA ILE A 83 -8.18 -16.01 -6.49
C ILE A 83 -8.98 -16.86 -7.50
N ILE A 84 -8.97 -16.53 -8.79
CA ILE A 84 -9.69 -17.31 -9.81
C ILE A 84 -8.89 -18.51 -10.33
N GLY A 85 -7.71 -18.79 -9.78
CA GLY A 85 -6.83 -19.88 -10.21
C GLY A 85 -5.97 -19.57 -11.44
N ALA A 86 -5.91 -18.31 -11.89
CA ALA A 86 -5.05 -17.87 -12.98
C ALA A 86 -3.63 -17.53 -12.44
N TYR A 87 -2.92 -18.56 -11.98
CA TYR A 87 -1.67 -18.41 -11.25
C TYR A 87 -0.52 -17.82 -12.08
N TYR A 88 -0.32 -18.24 -13.32
CA TYR A 88 0.72 -17.67 -14.17
C TYR A 88 0.52 -16.16 -14.44
N PRO A 89 -0.71 -15.68 -14.79
CA PRO A 89 -1.01 -14.25 -14.82
C PRO A 89 -0.77 -13.53 -13.48
N ALA A 90 -1.05 -14.16 -12.34
CA ALA A 90 -0.77 -13.57 -11.03
C ALA A 90 0.73 -13.45 -10.77
N LEU A 91 1.52 -14.49 -11.07
CA LEU A 91 2.98 -14.50 -10.93
C LEU A 91 3.64 -13.42 -11.79
N THR A 92 3.34 -13.41 -13.09
CA THR A 92 3.91 -12.46 -14.04
C THR A 92 3.44 -11.03 -13.75
N GLY A 93 2.17 -10.86 -13.37
CA GLY A 93 1.60 -9.58 -12.96
C GLY A 93 2.26 -9.01 -11.70
N ALA A 94 2.51 -9.83 -10.68
CA ALA A 94 3.23 -9.41 -9.47
C ALA A 94 4.65 -8.91 -9.78
N CYS A 95 5.38 -9.63 -10.63
CA CYS A 95 6.71 -9.25 -11.08
C CYS A 95 6.68 -7.94 -11.90
N ALA A 96 5.76 -7.84 -12.85
CA ALA A 96 5.60 -6.65 -13.69
C ALA A 96 5.18 -5.42 -12.88
N LEU A 97 4.35 -5.59 -11.85
CA LEU A 97 3.98 -4.50 -10.95
C LEU A 97 5.19 -3.99 -10.17
N GLY A 98 6.07 -4.87 -9.69
CA GLY A 98 7.32 -4.47 -9.05
C GLY A 98 8.19 -3.59 -9.95
N GLU A 99 8.41 -4.02 -11.20
CA GLU A 99 9.15 -3.25 -12.20
C GLU A 99 8.49 -1.89 -12.48
N ARG A 100 7.15 -1.89 -12.61
CA ARG A 100 6.35 -0.69 -12.88
C ARG A 100 6.45 0.32 -11.74
N ILE A 101 6.42 -0.12 -10.48
CA ILE A 101 6.56 0.77 -9.32
C ILE A 101 7.95 1.42 -9.31
N LEU A 102 9.01 0.64 -9.51
CA LEU A 102 10.37 1.16 -9.58
C LEU A 102 10.53 2.20 -10.71
N ASN A 103 10.02 1.89 -11.90
CA ASN A 103 10.02 2.80 -13.04
C ASN A 103 9.25 4.09 -12.74
N HIS A 104 8.05 3.97 -12.18
CA HIS A 104 7.20 5.12 -11.86
C HIS A 104 7.89 6.04 -10.84
N LEU A 105 8.43 5.50 -9.76
CA LEU A 105 9.17 6.29 -8.77
C LEU A 105 10.36 7.00 -9.42
N LEU A 106 11.20 6.27 -10.15
CA LEU A 106 12.41 6.84 -10.72
C LEU A 106 12.10 7.95 -11.73
N LEU A 107 11.18 7.72 -12.67
CA LEU A 107 10.86 8.70 -13.72
C LEU A 107 10.29 9.99 -13.14
N ASN A 108 9.45 9.90 -12.11
CA ASN A 108 8.81 11.07 -11.50
C ASN A 108 9.71 11.79 -10.48
N LEU A 109 10.72 11.11 -9.91
CA LEU A 109 11.57 11.69 -8.87
C LEU A 109 12.96 12.12 -9.35
N ARG A 110 13.47 11.56 -10.45
CA ARG A 110 14.87 11.77 -10.88
C ARG A 110 15.28 13.23 -11.02
N ASP A 111 14.36 14.11 -11.42
CA ASP A 111 14.68 15.52 -11.64
C ASP A 111 14.91 16.28 -10.33
N ASN A 112 14.46 15.76 -9.19
CA ASN A 112 14.81 16.27 -7.87
C ASN A 112 16.26 15.93 -7.47
N TYR A 113 16.92 15.03 -8.19
CA TYR A 113 18.25 14.49 -7.84
C TYR A 113 19.29 14.74 -8.94
N LYS A 114 19.13 15.77 -9.78
CA LYS A 114 20.05 16.10 -10.90
C LYS A 114 21.52 16.25 -10.49
N ASN A 115 21.77 16.63 -9.23
CA ASN A 115 23.10 16.90 -8.70
C ASN A 115 23.79 15.65 -8.12
N THR A 116 23.14 14.49 -8.11
CA THR A 116 23.74 13.25 -7.57
C THR A 116 24.45 12.45 -8.69
N PRO A 117 25.46 11.63 -8.35
CA PRO A 117 26.15 10.81 -9.35
C PRO A 117 25.22 9.78 -10.02
N GLU A 118 24.23 9.26 -9.30
CA GLU A 118 23.28 8.26 -9.79
C GLU A 118 22.39 8.79 -10.92
N TYR A 119 22.10 10.10 -10.94
CA TYR A 119 21.29 10.71 -12.00
C TYR A 119 21.83 10.42 -13.41
N LYS A 120 23.15 10.39 -13.57
CA LYS A 120 23.82 10.09 -14.85
C LYS A 120 23.52 8.67 -15.37
N LEU A 121 23.11 7.75 -14.50
CA LEU A 121 22.74 6.38 -14.90
C LEU A 121 21.30 6.32 -15.45
N VAL A 122 20.46 7.31 -15.10
CA VAL A 122 19.01 7.24 -15.30
C VAL A 122 18.40 8.40 -16.11
N TYR A 123 19.13 9.49 -16.34
CA TYR A 123 18.59 10.71 -16.94
C TYR A 123 18.03 10.58 -18.37
N ARG A 124 18.61 9.72 -19.23
CA ARG A 124 18.20 9.61 -20.65
C ARG A 124 17.13 8.55 -20.92
N LYS A 125 16.88 7.65 -19.98
CA LYS A 125 16.01 6.49 -20.20
C LYS A 125 14.56 6.83 -19.88
N ASN A 126 13.64 6.35 -20.71
CA ASN A 126 12.19 6.50 -20.51
C ASN A 126 11.54 5.21 -19.97
N SER A 127 12.32 4.13 -19.87
CA SER A 127 11.95 2.86 -19.25
C SER A 127 13.23 2.15 -18.81
N PHE A 128 13.11 1.32 -17.77
CA PHE A 128 14.21 0.62 -17.13
C PHE A 128 13.85 -0.85 -16.91
N ASP A 129 14.63 -1.70 -17.55
CA ASP A 129 14.61 -3.16 -17.45
C ASP A 129 15.65 -3.69 -16.43
N ASN A 130 16.69 -2.90 -16.15
CA ASN A 130 17.71 -3.23 -15.15
C ASN A 130 17.24 -2.85 -13.74
N TRP A 131 16.69 -3.82 -13.02
CA TRP A 131 16.20 -3.65 -11.65
C TRP A 131 17.29 -3.22 -10.67
N ASP A 132 18.53 -3.71 -10.79
CA ASP A 132 19.60 -3.33 -9.85
C ASP A 132 19.89 -1.84 -9.93
N THR A 133 19.90 -1.28 -11.15
CA THR A 133 20.09 0.17 -11.35
C THR A 133 18.98 0.96 -10.68
N LEU A 134 17.72 0.52 -10.83
CA LEU A 134 16.56 1.17 -10.20
C LEU A 134 16.63 1.10 -8.67
N ILE A 135 16.80 -0.10 -8.13
CA ILE A 135 16.80 -0.36 -6.69
C ILE A 135 17.95 0.41 -6.03
N ASN A 136 19.16 0.32 -6.59
CA ASN A 136 20.34 1.00 -6.03
C ASN A 136 20.18 2.51 -6.09
N THR A 137 19.70 3.06 -7.21
CA THR A 137 19.49 4.51 -7.36
C THR A 137 18.46 5.04 -6.35
N LEU A 138 17.29 4.41 -6.27
CA LEU A 138 16.24 4.83 -5.34
C LEU A 138 16.63 4.60 -3.86
N THR A 139 17.47 3.61 -3.57
CA THR A 139 18.04 3.41 -2.22
C THR A 139 19.03 4.52 -1.89
N SER A 140 19.96 4.85 -2.79
CA SER A 140 20.93 5.96 -2.60
C SER A 140 20.24 7.31 -2.39
N TRP A 141 19.09 7.53 -3.04
CA TRP A 141 18.27 8.73 -2.86
C TRP A 141 17.42 8.73 -1.58
N ASN A 142 17.54 7.70 -0.74
CA ASN A 142 16.73 7.48 0.46
C ASN A 142 15.21 7.49 0.18
N ILE A 143 14.80 7.03 -1.01
CA ILE A 143 13.39 6.87 -1.38
C ILE A 143 12.90 5.50 -0.93
N LEU A 144 13.64 4.44 -1.26
CA LEU A 144 13.29 3.08 -0.85
C LEU A 144 13.73 2.82 0.58
N LEU A 145 12.82 2.29 1.40
CA LEU A 145 13.17 1.70 2.68
C LEU A 145 14.02 0.43 2.48
N SER A 146 14.86 0.12 3.46
CA SER A 146 15.80 -1.01 3.39
C SER A 146 15.10 -2.35 3.17
N ASN A 147 13.99 -2.60 3.87
CA ASN A 147 13.19 -3.81 3.72
C ASN A 147 12.52 -3.87 2.34
N ALA A 148 12.02 -2.75 1.82
CA ALA A 148 11.42 -2.70 0.49
C ALA A 148 12.49 -3.03 -0.58
N SER A 149 13.68 -2.43 -0.46
CA SER A 149 14.83 -2.70 -1.34
C SER A 149 15.21 -4.18 -1.37
N SER A 150 15.29 -4.82 -0.19
CA SER A 150 15.55 -6.27 -0.08
C SER A 150 14.45 -7.11 -0.73
N ASN A 151 13.17 -6.78 -0.49
CA ASN A 151 12.06 -7.51 -1.11
C ASN A 151 12.03 -7.36 -2.64
N TYR A 152 12.40 -6.20 -3.18
CA TYR A 152 12.55 -6.01 -4.63
C TYR A 152 13.62 -6.93 -5.24
N LYS A 153 14.74 -7.13 -4.54
CA LYS A 153 15.80 -8.04 -5.01
C LYS A 153 15.30 -9.49 -5.08
N ILE A 154 14.51 -9.93 -4.10
CA ILE A 154 13.89 -11.26 -4.13
C ILE A 154 12.85 -11.36 -5.25
N LEU A 155 12.03 -10.31 -5.43
CA LEU A 155 11.02 -10.29 -6.51
C LEU A 155 11.66 -10.31 -7.91
N LYS A 156 12.82 -9.66 -8.09
CA LYS A 156 13.62 -9.72 -9.33
C LYS A 156 14.03 -11.14 -9.68
N GLU A 157 14.48 -11.92 -8.69
CA GLU A 157 14.87 -13.33 -8.91
C GLU A 157 13.68 -14.15 -9.38
N LYS A 158 12.50 -13.95 -8.77
CA LYS A 158 11.26 -14.60 -9.20
C LYS A 158 10.85 -14.19 -10.62
N ARG A 159 11.00 -12.91 -10.98
CA ARG A 159 10.74 -12.42 -12.33
C ARG A 159 11.59 -13.15 -13.35
N ASN A 160 12.90 -13.27 -13.10
CA ASN A 160 13.81 -14.00 -13.98
C ASN A 160 13.40 -15.48 -14.10
N ALA A 161 13.08 -16.15 -12.99
CA ALA A 161 12.64 -17.54 -12.99
C ALA A 161 11.29 -17.75 -13.71
N SER A 162 10.37 -16.77 -13.65
CA SER A 162 9.04 -16.87 -14.26
C SER A 162 9.02 -16.70 -15.78
N ILE A 163 10.04 -16.05 -16.35
CA ILE A 163 10.15 -15.77 -17.79
C ILE A 163 10.94 -16.88 -18.50
N HIS A 164 11.93 -17.46 -17.82
CA HIS A 164 12.68 -18.58 -18.37
C HIS A 164 11.93 -19.89 -18.13
N PHE A 165 11.42 -20.49 -19.22
CA PHE A 165 10.74 -21.78 -19.15
C PHE A 165 11.62 -22.82 -18.47
N THR A 166 11.10 -23.45 -17.42
CA THR A 166 11.66 -24.64 -16.78
C THR A 166 10.52 -25.63 -16.58
N SER A 167 10.77 -26.93 -16.68
CA SER A 167 9.72 -27.94 -16.46
C SER A 167 9.09 -27.86 -15.05
N GLU A 168 9.75 -27.18 -14.11
CA GLU A 168 9.21 -26.93 -12.77
C GLU A 168 8.11 -25.86 -12.72
N THR A 169 8.06 -24.89 -13.65
CA THR A 169 7.04 -23.83 -13.64
C THR A 169 5.64 -24.39 -13.91
N ASP A 170 5.53 -25.49 -14.65
CA ASP A 170 4.24 -26.09 -15.04
C ASP A 170 3.51 -26.77 -13.86
N TYR A 171 4.25 -27.21 -12.83
CA TYR A 171 3.68 -27.92 -11.68
C TYR A 171 3.69 -27.11 -10.37
N LYS A 172 4.43 -26.00 -10.32
CA LYS A 172 4.57 -25.15 -9.12
C LYS A 172 4.00 -23.74 -9.30
N GLU A 173 3.25 -23.49 -10.37
CA GLU A 173 2.73 -22.16 -10.71
C GLU A 173 1.96 -21.49 -9.55
N ARG A 174 1.10 -22.22 -8.84
CA ARG A 174 0.36 -21.71 -7.68
C ARG A 174 1.29 -21.23 -6.58
N GLN A 175 2.27 -22.05 -6.20
CA GLN A 175 3.22 -21.71 -5.14
C GLN A 175 4.06 -20.48 -5.54
N GLN A 176 4.58 -20.46 -6.76
CA GLN A 176 5.38 -19.33 -7.24
C GLN A 176 4.57 -18.04 -7.29
N ALA A 177 3.32 -18.12 -7.76
CA ALA A 177 2.40 -16.99 -7.80
C ALA A 177 2.08 -16.47 -6.39
N HIS A 178 1.83 -17.38 -5.43
CA HIS A 178 1.60 -17.02 -4.03
C HIS A 178 2.80 -16.28 -3.45
N GLU A 179 4.01 -16.84 -3.60
CA GLU A 179 5.22 -16.24 -3.08
C GLU A 179 5.51 -14.87 -3.70
N ALA A 180 5.31 -14.71 -5.01
CA ALA A 180 5.47 -13.42 -5.69
C ALA A 180 4.43 -12.38 -5.25
N LEU A 181 3.17 -12.81 -5.08
CA LEU A 181 2.08 -11.96 -4.61
C LEU A 181 2.31 -11.49 -3.16
N ILE A 182 2.74 -12.39 -2.27
CA ILE A 182 3.11 -12.01 -0.91
C ILE A 182 4.28 -11.02 -0.90
N LEU A 183 5.28 -11.19 -1.76
CA LEU A 183 6.40 -10.25 -1.85
C LEU A 183 5.98 -8.86 -2.31
N ILE A 184 5.15 -8.75 -3.35
CA ILE A 184 4.69 -7.44 -3.81
C ILE A 184 3.77 -6.77 -2.77
N GLN A 185 2.96 -7.55 -2.04
CA GLN A 185 2.19 -7.02 -0.91
C GLN A 185 3.09 -6.49 0.20
N LYS A 186 4.18 -7.20 0.55
CA LYS A 186 5.18 -6.73 1.54
C LYS A 186 5.89 -5.46 1.08
N ILE A 187 6.23 -5.36 -0.20
CA ILE A 187 6.81 -4.13 -0.78
C ILE A 187 5.84 -2.96 -0.63
N ILE A 188 4.56 -3.17 -0.94
CA ILE A 188 3.53 -2.15 -0.85
C ILE A 188 3.27 -1.74 0.61
N GLU A 189 3.17 -2.70 1.52
CA GLU A 189 3.03 -2.43 2.94
C GLU A 189 4.24 -1.66 3.49
N GLU A 190 5.46 -2.06 3.12
CA GLU A 190 6.67 -1.38 3.60
C GLU A 190 6.72 0.06 3.09
N GLN A 191 6.57 0.27 1.79
CA GLN A 191 6.88 1.55 1.17
C GLN A 191 5.67 2.51 1.10
N PHE A 192 4.44 1.99 1.00
CA PHE A 192 3.24 2.75 0.64
C PHE A 192 2.10 2.60 1.65
N THR A 193 2.36 2.06 2.84
CA THR A 193 1.30 1.94 3.85
C THR A 193 0.73 3.28 4.27
N ALA A 194 -0.54 3.29 4.64
CA ALA A 194 -1.25 4.41 5.23
C ALA A 194 -1.16 4.44 6.75
N PHE A 195 -0.65 3.37 7.38
CA PHE A 195 -0.59 3.20 8.84
C PHE A 195 0.75 2.61 9.31
N GLY A 196 0.96 2.60 10.62
CA GLY A 196 2.16 2.02 11.23
C GLY A 196 3.33 3.00 11.30
N ASP A 197 4.46 2.51 11.79
CA ASP A 197 5.64 3.34 12.01
C ASP A 197 6.45 3.51 10.73
N ARG A 198 6.53 4.75 10.24
CA ARG A 198 7.37 5.12 9.10
C ARG A 198 8.14 6.40 9.41
N PRO A 199 9.32 6.62 8.79
CA PRO A 199 10.14 7.79 9.07
C PRO A 199 9.37 9.11 8.94
N TRP A 200 8.44 9.18 8.00
CA TRP A 200 7.63 10.36 7.70
C TRP A 200 6.34 10.50 8.51
N PHE A 201 5.96 9.53 9.35
CA PHE A 201 4.70 9.59 10.10
C PHE A 201 4.85 10.11 11.54
N ILE A 202 3.83 10.83 11.98
CA ILE A 202 3.47 11.04 13.39
C ILE A 202 2.44 9.96 13.73
N THR A 203 2.77 9.08 14.67
CA THR A 203 2.03 7.84 14.96
C THR A 203 1.55 7.73 16.40
N ASP A 204 1.87 8.70 17.25
CA ASP A 204 1.53 8.67 18.66
C ASP A 204 0.10 9.17 18.96
N ILE A 205 -0.66 9.55 17.93
CA ILE A 205 -2.06 9.98 18.01
C ILE A 205 -2.96 8.77 17.72
N PRO A 206 -3.80 8.32 18.66
CA PRO A 206 -4.61 7.12 18.49
C PRO A 206 -5.52 7.18 17.26
N GLY A 207 -5.38 6.20 16.36
CA GLY A 207 -6.23 6.06 15.16
C GLY A 207 -6.01 7.12 14.08
N GLU A 208 -5.00 7.97 14.20
CA GLU A 208 -4.72 9.05 13.25
C GLU A 208 -3.26 9.07 12.81
N ILE A 209 -3.03 9.22 11.51
CA ILE A 209 -1.70 9.28 10.92
C ILE A 209 -1.51 10.62 10.24
N TYR A 210 -0.39 11.27 10.55
CA TYR A 210 -0.01 12.55 9.95
C TYR A 210 1.41 12.51 9.39
N ILE A 211 1.67 13.34 8.39
CA ILE A 211 3.02 13.55 7.86
C ILE A 211 3.79 14.51 8.78
N LYS A 212 5.03 14.15 9.14
CA LYS A 212 5.98 15.01 9.86
C LYS A 212 6.34 16.22 9.02
N SER A 213 6.45 17.38 9.65
CA SER A 213 6.79 18.63 8.95
C SER A 213 8.14 18.57 8.23
N SER A 214 9.12 17.87 8.79
CA SER A 214 10.44 17.68 8.18
C SER A 214 10.44 16.84 6.90
N TRP A 215 9.34 16.11 6.63
CA TRP A 215 9.20 15.23 5.47
C TRP A 215 8.29 15.82 4.38
N GLU A 216 7.60 16.93 4.62
CA GLU A 216 6.67 17.54 3.66
C GLU A 216 7.36 18.02 2.36
N SER A 217 8.65 18.37 2.43
CA SER A 217 9.47 18.75 1.27
C SER A 217 10.15 17.57 0.57
N ASN A 218 10.04 16.36 1.12
CA ASN A 218 10.65 15.18 0.52
C ASN A 218 9.94 14.84 -0.80
N PRO A 219 10.67 14.67 -1.93
CA PRO A 219 10.06 14.40 -3.24
C PRO A 219 9.13 13.18 -3.27
N PHE A 220 9.46 12.11 -2.55
CA PHE A 220 8.61 10.92 -2.47
C PHE A 220 7.27 11.22 -1.76
N ILE A 221 7.31 11.99 -0.67
CA ILE A 221 6.11 12.38 0.08
C ILE A 221 5.21 13.28 -0.74
N GLN A 222 5.79 14.25 -1.45
CA GLN A 222 5.06 15.13 -2.36
C GLN A 222 4.40 14.37 -3.52
N LEU A 223 5.08 13.36 -4.07
CA LEU A 223 4.56 12.56 -5.16
C LEU A 223 3.43 11.61 -4.72
N VAL A 224 3.55 11.00 -3.55
CA VAL A 224 2.73 9.82 -3.18
C VAL A 224 1.71 10.13 -2.09
N TYR A 225 2.11 10.81 -1.03
CA TYR A 225 1.30 10.96 0.17
C TYR A 225 0.47 12.24 0.17
N LEU A 226 1.08 13.39 -0.18
CA LEU A 226 0.38 14.67 -0.13
C LEU A 226 -0.87 14.73 -1.03
N PRO A 227 -0.87 14.18 -2.26
CA PRO A 227 -2.07 14.20 -3.11
C PRO A 227 -3.26 13.45 -2.51
N ASN A 228 -3.02 12.55 -1.56
CA ASN A 228 -4.01 11.69 -0.92
C ASN A 228 -4.24 12.04 0.56
N SER A 229 -3.72 13.19 0.99
CA SER A 229 -3.80 13.68 2.36
C SER A 229 -4.54 15.01 2.42
N VAL A 230 -5.09 15.34 3.59
CA VAL A 230 -5.73 16.64 3.81
C VAL A 230 -4.95 17.44 4.83
N LEU A 231 -4.67 18.71 4.51
CA LEU A 231 -3.98 19.61 5.42
C LEU A 231 -4.95 20.12 6.50
N VAL A 232 -4.75 19.67 7.75
CA VAL A 232 -5.68 19.96 8.86
C VAL A 232 -4.96 20.47 10.10
N GLY A 233 -5.58 21.36 10.86
CA GLY A 233 -5.09 21.77 12.17
C GLY A 233 -5.48 20.80 13.29
N TYR A 234 -4.89 20.94 14.47
CA TYR A 234 -5.12 19.99 15.58
C TYR A 234 -6.58 19.98 16.09
N LYS A 235 -7.36 21.03 15.82
CA LYS A 235 -8.78 21.15 16.23
C LYS A 235 -9.76 20.58 15.20
N HIS A 236 -9.30 20.16 14.02
CA HIS A 236 -10.20 19.70 12.96
C HIS A 236 -11.12 18.56 13.42
N GLU A 237 -12.27 18.48 12.78
CA GLU A 237 -13.26 17.44 13.01
C GLU A 237 -13.63 16.75 11.70
N ILE A 238 -13.63 15.42 11.72
CA ILE A 238 -14.22 14.64 10.64
C ILE A 238 -15.73 14.60 10.86
N LYS A 239 -16.50 15.23 9.98
CA LYS A 239 -17.97 15.22 10.02
C LYS A 239 -18.53 13.98 9.33
N THR A 240 -17.91 13.56 8.24
CA THR A 240 -18.34 12.40 7.45
C THR A 240 -17.13 11.81 6.74
N ILE A 241 -17.08 10.47 6.62
CA ILE A 241 -16.08 9.76 5.80
C ILE A 241 -16.77 9.13 4.58
N VAL A 242 -17.99 8.61 4.77
CA VAL A 242 -18.78 7.91 3.75
C VAL A 242 -20.12 8.63 3.58
N PRO A 243 -20.55 8.99 2.34
CA PRO A 243 -19.95 8.62 1.04
C PRO A 243 -18.78 9.51 0.62
N SER A 244 -18.53 10.63 1.31
CA SER A 244 -17.43 11.54 1.01
C SER A 244 -16.80 12.08 2.29
N ILE A 245 -15.51 12.42 2.20
CA ILE A 245 -14.75 12.98 3.32
C ILE A 245 -15.14 14.45 3.49
N VAL A 246 -15.77 14.78 4.62
CA VAL A 246 -16.12 16.15 5.01
C VAL A 246 -15.39 16.48 6.31
N ILE A 247 -14.54 17.51 6.25
CA ILE A 247 -13.71 17.96 7.37
C ILE A 247 -14.08 19.40 7.71
N ASN A 248 -14.41 19.63 8.98
CA ASN A 248 -14.48 20.97 9.53
C ASN A 248 -13.12 21.34 10.12
N ASP A 249 -12.46 22.36 9.56
CA ASP A 249 -11.20 22.90 10.08
C ASP A 249 -11.23 24.44 10.15
N GLU A 250 -12.43 25.04 10.23
CA GLU A 250 -12.66 26.48 10.32
C GLU A 250 -12.46 26.99 11.75
N PHE A 251 -11.30 26.71 12.33
CA PHE A 251 -10.94 27.15 13.66
C PHE A 251 -9.90 28.25 13.61
N VAL A 252 -9.97 29.16 14.58
CA VAL A 252 -8.90 30.14 14.80
C VAL A 252 -7.69 29.42 15.37
N TYR A 253 -6.60 29.46 14.60
CA TYR A 253 -5.28 28.99 14.99
C TYR A 253 -4.38 30.20 15.26
N GLY A 254 -3.58 30.16 16.33
CA GLY A 254 -2.65 31.24 16.67
C GLY A 254 -1.51 31.36 15.66
N LEU A 255 -0.82 32.51 15.60
CA LEU A 255 0.19 32.79 14.56
C LEU A 255 1.46 31.92 14.64
N ASN A 256 1.67 31.17 15.73
CA ASN A 256 2.90 30.41 15.95
C ASN A 256 2.88 29.06 15.20
N THR A 257 4.00 28.72 14.56
CA THR A 257 4.21 27.40 13.98
C THR A 257 4.37 26.36 15.09
N LEU A 258 3.49 25.36 15.10
CA LEU A 258 3.61 24.19 15.97
C LEU A 258 4.67 23.22 15.45
N THR A 259 5.49 22.70 16.35
CA THR A 259 6.30 21.49 16.13
C THR A 259 5.41 20.25 16.01
N ASP A 260 5.96 19.13 15.52
CA ASP A 260 5.22 17.87 15.40
C ASP A 260 4.76 17.35 16.79
N GLN A 261 5.60 17.52 17.81
CA GLN A 261 5.29 17.11 19.19
C GLN A 261 4.19 17.97 19.82
N GLU A 262 4.21 19.29 19.59
CA GLU A 262 3.16 20.19 20.08
C GLU A 262 1.83 19.92 19.38
N PHE A 263 1.86 19.67 18.06
CA PHE A 263 0.67 19.29 17.30
C PHE A 263 0.05 18.01 17.87
N SER A 264 0.87 16.97 18.08
CA SER A 264 0.41 15.69 18.62
C SER A 264 -0.15 15.83 20.04
N THR A 265 0.57 16.52 20.93
CA THR A 265 0.10 16.76 22.31
C THR A 265 -1.26 17.44 22.33
N LYS A 266 -1.42 18.53 21.56
CA LYS A 266 -2.70 19.25 21.49
C LYS A 266 -3.81 18.41 20.87
N ARG A 267 -3.51 17.57 19.88
CA ARG A 267 -4.50 16.69 19.24
C ARG A 267 -4.99 15.61 20.21
N LYS A 268 -4.08 14.99 20.95
CA LYS A 268 -4.41 13.94 21.94
C LYS A 268 -5.29 14.45 23.07
N MET A 269 -5.02 15.65 23.59
CA MET A 269 -5.87 16.28 24.61
C MET A 269 -7.33 16.38 24.12
N LEU A 270 -7.55 16.84 22.89
CA LEU A 270 -8.89 16.96 22.31
C LEU A 270 -9.59 15.62 22.03
N ILE A 271 -8.84 14.54 21.80
CA ILE A 271 -9.41 13.21 21.61
C ILE A 271 -9.85 12.62 22.96
N ASN A 272 -9.06 12.82 24.01
CA ASN A 272 -9.36 12.28 25.34
C ASN A 272 -10.51 13.01 26.05
N ASP A 273 -10.77 14.27 25.66
CA ASP A 273 -11.88 15.07 26.20
C ASP A 273 -13.25 14.73 25.55
N LYS A 274 -13.29 13.81 24.57
CA LYS A 274 -14.50 13.36 23.85
C LYS A 274 -14.90 11.95 24.27
#